data_AF-A0A6L6BQ91-F1
#
_entry.id   AF-A0A6L6BQ91-F1
#
_cell.length_a   1.000
_cell.length_b   1.000
_cell.length_c   1.000
_cell.angle_alpha   90.00
_cell.angle_beta   90.00
_cell.angle_gamma   90.00
#
_symmetry.space_group_name_H-M   'P 1'
#
loop_
_entity.id
_entity.type
_entity.pdbx_description
1 polymer ?
#
loop_
_entity_poly.entity_id
_entity_poly.type
_entity_poly.pdbx_seq_one_letter_code
_entity_poly.pdbx_strand_id
1 'polypeptide(L)'
;MKSTTVNFATAARTLGREARERGLLVPGFRCPPRVIGLDRTLKRSNNGVTVAVRVKDRPWVAILADMIEGVIAANRLTPPLADRFRGEMWLALGFTCEALPITRPPQVA
;
A
#
# COMPACT_ATOMS: atom_id res chain seq x y z
N MET A 1 17.58 -1.84 -12.60
CA MET A 1 16.25 -1.74 -11.95
C MET A 1 15.73 -0.31 -12.13
N LYS A 2 14.76 -0.09 -13.02
CA LYS A 2 14.30 1.26 -13.41
C LYS A 2 13.54 1.96 -12.26
N SER A 3 13.96 3.20 -11.98
CA SER A 3 13.60 4.16 -10.92
C SER A 3 12.41 3.82 -9.99
N THR A 4 12.72 3.40 -8.76
CA THR A 4 11.76 3.17 -7.65
C THR A 4 10.87 4.38 -7.37
N THR A 5 11.36 5.60 -7.59
CA THR A 5 10.60 6.84 -7.31
C THR A 5 9.44 7.04 -8.29
N VAL A 6 9.64 6.74 -9.58
CA VAL A 6 8.56 6.85 -10.57
C VAL A 6 7.48 5.81 -10.28
N ASN A 7 7.88 4.56 -10.02
CA ASN A 7 6.95 3.49 -9.68
C ASN A 7 6.16 3.81 -8.40
N PHE A 8 6.83 4.33 -7.37
CA PHE A 8 6.18 4.80 -6.13
C PHE A 8 5.16 5.91 -6.41
N ALA A 9 5.54 6.91 -7.20
CA ALA A 9 4.63 8.00 -7.56
C ALA A 9 3.44 7.52 -8.39
N THR A 10 3.64 6.57 -9.31
CA THR A 10 2.55 5.96 -10.09
C THR A 10 1.59 5.19 -9.18
N ALA A 11 2.10 4.32 -8.30
CA ALA A 11 1.26 3.59 -7.35
C ALA A 11 0.49 4.55 -6.41
N ALA A 12 1.15 5.61 -5.93
CA ALA A 12 0.52 6.62 -5.07
C ALA A 12 -0.63 7.34 -5.79
N ARG A 13 -0.48 7.67 -7.08
CA ARG A 13 -1.53 8.30 -7.88
C ARG A 13 -2.70 7.34 -8.10
N THR A 14 -2.42 6.08 -8.44
CA THR A 14 -3.45 5.04 -8.59
C THR A 14 -4.26 4.92 -7.30
N LEU A 15 -3.61 4.65 -6.17
CA LEU A 15 -4.30 4.53 -4.87
C LEU A 15 -5.06 5.80 -4.48
N GLY A 16 -4.49 6.98 -4.76
CA GLY A 16 -5.13 8.26 -4.48
C GLY A 16 -6.36 8.53 -5.35
N ARG A 17 -6.40 8.03 -6.59
CA ARG A 17 -7.58 8.07 -7.45
C ARG A 17 -8.67 7.13 -6.90
N GLU A 18 -8.32 5.86 -6.68
CA GLU A 18 -9.26 4.86 -6.18
C GLU A 18 -9.88 5.26 -4.82
N ALA A 19 -9.07 5.80 -3.90
CA ALA A 19 -9.57 6.31 -2.62
C ALA A 19 -10.55 7.47 -2.81
N ARG A 20 -10.25 8.41 -3.71
CA ARG A 20 -11.12 9.56 -4.00
C ARG A 20 -12.44 9.14 -4.62
N GLU A 21 -12.42 8.22 -5.58
CA GLU A 21 -13.63 7.69 -6.23
C GLU A 21 -14.58 7.01 -5.23
N ARG A 22 -14.04 6.50 -4.12
CA ARG A 22 -14.79 5.87 -3.03
C ARG A 22 -15.18 6.83 -1.90
N GLY A 23 -14.92 8.13 -2.05
CA GLY A 23 -15.18 9.14 -1.01
C GLY A 23 -14.28 9.01 0.23
N LEU A 24 -13.14 8.31 0.11
CA LEU A 24 -12.19 8.13 1.20
C LEU A 24 -11.21 9.30 1.27
N LEU A 25 -10.66 9.53 2.46
CA LEU A 25 -9.51 10.41 2.64
C LEU A 25 -8.32 9.88 1.83
N VAL A 26 -7.74 10.75 1.01
CA VAL A 26 -6.52 10.46 0.25
C VAL A 26 -5.30 10.84 1.09
N PRO A 27 -4.50 9.89 1.58
CA PRO A 27 -3.30 10.23 2.32
C PRO A 27 -2.22 10.81 1.39
N GLY A 28 -1.41 11.71 1.92
CA GLY A 28 -0.16 12.12 1.27
C GLY A 28 0.87 10.99 1.38
N PHE A 29 1.35 10.47 0.25
CA PHE A 29 2.42 9.48 0.23
C PHE A 29 3.80 10.15 0.24
N ARG A 30 4.73 9.59 1.03
CA ARG A 30 6.14 10.01 1.14
C ARG A 30 7.06 8.80 1.23
N CYS A 31 8.33 8.99 0.90
CA CYS A 31 9.38 7.99 1.13
C CYS A 31 10.73 8.71 1.30
N PRO A 32 11.59 8.33 2.26
CA PRO A 32 11.38 7.33 3.31
C PRO A 32 10.63 7.89 4.55
N PRO A 33 10.27 7.03 5.54
CA PRO A 33 9.84 7.48 6.85
C PRO A 33 10.95 8.25 7.57
N ARG A 34 10.57 9.25 8.39
CA ARG A 34 11.53 10.00 9.22
C ARG A 34 12.01 9.22 10.45
N VAL A 35 11.28 8.18 10.84
CA VAL A 35 11.63 7.31 11.97
C VAL A 35 12.45 6.16 11.44
N ILE A 36 13.67 6.02 11.96
CA ILE A 36 14.63 5.00 11.54
C ILE A 36 14.12 3.60 11.94
N GLY A 37 14.35 2.61 11.09
CA GLY A 37 14.00 1.21 11.35
C GLY A 37 12.54 0.85 11.08
N LEU A 38 11.67 1.81 10.74
CA LEU A 38 10.28 1.53 10.42
C LEU A 38 10.05 1.39 8.91
N ASP A 39 9.25 0.38 8.54
CA ASP A 39 8.86 0.13 7.16
C ASP A 39 7.78 1.11 6.68
N ARG A 40 6.90 1.51 7.61
CA ARG A 40 5.84 2.46 7.35
C ARG A 40 5.54 3.30 8.58
N THR A 41 5.25 4.57 8.37
CA THR A 41 4.70 5.45 9.40
C THR A 41 3.46 6.16 8.91
N LEU A 42 2.59 6.52 9.85
CA LEU A 42 1.40 7.30 9.61
C LEU A 42 1.43 8.52 10.54
N LYS A 43 1.35 9.72 9.97
CA LYS A 43 1.25 10.97 10.71
C LYS A 43 -0.10 11.62 10.42
N ARG A 44 -0.86 11.93 11.47
CA ARG A 44 -2.09 12.73 11.39
C ARG A 44 -1.78 14.18 11.71
N SER A 45 -2.34 15.09 10.95
CA SER A 45 -2.30 16.53 11.22
C SER A 45 -3.64 17.17 10.85
N ASN A 46 -3.80 18.45 11.17
CA ASN A 46 -4.99 19.22 10.81
C ASN A 46 -5.21 19.28 9.29
N ASN A 47 -4.14 19.10 8.50
CA ASN A 47 -4.18 19.15 7.03
C ASN A 47 -4.34 17.77 6.37
N GLY A 48 -4.60 16.72 7.17
CA GLY A 48 -4.84 15.36 6.67
C GLY A 48 -3.87 14.31 7.22
N VAL A 49 -3.69 13.24 6.45
CA VAL A 49 -2.89 12.07 6.87
C VAL A 49 -1.73 11.89 5.91
N THR A 50 -0.53 11.73 6.42
CA THR A 50 0.66 11.37 5.64
C THR A 50 1.05 9.93 5.95
N VAL A 51 1.24 9.14 4.89
CA VAL A 51 1.81 7.79 4.96
C VAL A 51 3.21 7.85 4.37
N ALA A 52 4.23 7.51 5.16
CA ALA A 52 5.59 7.39 4.67
C ALA A 52 5.99 5.91 4.62
N VAL A 53 6.61 5.47 3.52
CA VAL A 53 6.99 4.07 3.29
C VAL A 53 8.48 3.96 2.96
N ARG A 54 9.14 2.96 3.54
CA ARG A 54 10.54 2.63 3.25
C ARG A 54 10.60 1.90 1.91
N VAL A 55 11.34 2.46 0.96
CA VAL A 55 11.46 1.92 -0.40
C VAL A 55 12.82 1.29 -0.70
N LYS A 56 13.84 1.59 0.12
CA LYS A 56 15.19 1.05 -0.04
C LYS A 56 15.27 -0.34 0.60
N ASP A 57 15.92 -1.27 -0.10
CA ASP A 57 16.16 -2.65 0.35
C ASP A 57 14.86 -3.39 0.70
N ARG A 58 13.77 -3.08 -0.02
CA ARG A 58 12.46 -3.72 0.16
C ARG A 58 11.89 -4.25 -1.15
N PRO A 59 11.26 -5.43 -1.14
CA PRO A 59 10.51 -5.93 -2.28
C PRO A 59 9.41 -4.96 -2.69
N TRP A 60 9.20 -4.78 -3.99
CA TRP A 60 8.20 -3.87 -4.53
C TRP A 60 6.78 -4.16 -4.01
N VAL A 61 6.40 -5.44 -3.95
CA VAL A 61 5.11 -5.87 -3.40
C VAL A 61 4.92 -5.48 -1.94
N ALA A 62 5.98 -5.48 -1.13
CA ALA A 62 5.90 -5.10 0.27
C ALA A 62 5.71 -3.59 0.44
N ILE A 63 6.29 -2.79 -0.46
CA ILE A 63 6.06 -1.33 -0.53
C ILE A 63 4.59 -1.06 -0.87
N LEU A 64 4.04 -1.75 -1.88
CA LEU A 64 2.64 -1.60 -2.28
C LEU A 64 1.67 -2.00 -1.16
N ALA A 65 1.94 -3.13 -0.49
CA ALA A 65 1.13 -3.57 0.65
C ALA A 65 1.11 -2.49 1.75
N ASP A 66 2.25 -1.91 2.09
CA ASP A 66 2.33 -0.81 3.05
C ASP A 66 1.56 0.44 2.59
N MET A 67 1.58 0.76 1.29
CA MET A 67 0.79 1.87 0.76
C MET A 67 -0.72 1.61 0.88
N ILE A 68 -1.19 0.40 0.54
CA ILE A 68 -2.59 -0.02 0.68
C ILE A 68 -3.03 0.05 2.14
N GLU A 69 -2.27 -0.59 3.04
CA GLU A 69 -2.54 -0.55 4.46
C GLU A 69 -2.50 0.88 5.02
N GLY A 70 -1.71 1.76 4.40
CA GLY A 70 -1.66 3.18 4.73
C GLY A 70 -3.00 3.87 4.49
N VAL A 71 -3.68 3.58 3.38
CA VAL A 71 -5.01 4.11 3.08
C VAL A 71 -6.06 3.53 4.05
N ILE A 72 -6.01 2.23 4.30
CA ILE A 72 -6.90 1.53 5.26
C ILE A 72 -6.78 2.17 6.64
N ALA A 73 -5.55 2.30 7.16
CA ALA A 73 -5.31 2.91 8.46
C ALA A 73 -5.67 4.40 8.48
N ALA A 74 -5.41 5.15 7.41
CA ALA A 74 -5.76 6.56 7.31
C ALA A 74 -7.27 6.78 7.47
N ASN A 75 -8.07 5.89 6.86
CA ASN A 75 -9.54 5.92 6.84
C ASN A 75 -10.21 5.08 7.92
N ARG A 76 -9.44 4.38 8.77
CA ARG A 76 -9.96 3.49 9.83
C ARG A 76 -10.92 2.43 9.28
N LEU A 77 -10.65 1.91 8.09
CA LEU A 77 -11.48 0.86 7.52
C LEU A 77 -11.34 -0.41 8.37
N THR A 78 -12.47 -1.02 8.71
CA THR A 78 -12.56 -2.29 9.44
C THR A 78 -13.10 -3.39 8.52
N PRO A 79 -12.96 -4.67 8.89
CA PRO A 79 -13.65 -5.74 8.17
C PRO A 79 -15.16 -5.50 8.12
N PRO A 80 -15.84 -5.83 7.00
CA PRO A 80 -15.30 -6.46 5.80
C PRO A 80 -14.74 -5.47 4.75
N LEU A 81 -14.88 -4.16 4.97
CA LEU A 81 -14.50 -3.14 4.00
C LEU A 81 -12.98 -3.10 3.76
N ALA A 82 -12.18 -3.29 4.81
CA ALA A 82 -10.73 -3.36 4.70
C ALA A 82 -10.28 -4.49 3.75
N ASP A 83 -10.91 -5.67 3.83
CA ASP A 83 -10.53 -6.82 3.01
C ASP A 83 -10.92 -6.63 1.54
N ARG A 84 -12.12 -6.09 1.28
CA ARG A 84 -12.53 -5.74 -0.08
C ARG A 84 -11.59 -4.71 -0.70
N PHE A 85 -11.26 -3.67 0.06
CA PHE A 85 -10.35 -2.62 -0.40
C PHE A 85 -8.97 -3.18 -0.75
N ARG A 86 -8.41 -4.11 0.06
CA ARG A 86 -7.15 -4.79 -0.29
C ARG A 86 -7.22 -5.45 -1.65
N GLY A 87 -8.23 -6.29 -1.86
CA GLY A 87 -8.39 -7.03 -3.11
C GLY A 87 -8.51 -6.10 -4.32
N GLU A 88 -9.37 -5.09 -4.21
CA GLU A 88 -9.57 -4.10 -5.27
C GLU A 88 -8.31 -3.29 -5.57
N MET A 89 -7.52 -2.92 -4.55
CA MET A 89 -6.30 -2.14 -4.77
C MET A 89 -5.20 -2.98 -5.42
N TRP A 90 -5.10 -4.27 -5.11
CA TRP A 90 -4.19 -5.16 -5.83
C TRP A 90 -4.53 -5.22 -7.31
N LEU A 91 -5.81 -5.38 -7.64
CA LEU A 91 -6.28 -5.36 -9.03
C LEU A 91 -5.99 -4.00 -9.71
N ALA A 92 -6.29 -2.88 -9.05
CA ALA A 92 -6.02 -1.54 -9.57
C ALA A 92 -4.53 -1.26 -9.81
N LEU A 93 -3.65 -1.90 -9.03
CA LEU A 93 -2.20 -1.86 -9.20
C LEU A 93 -1.68 -2.87 -10.24
N GLY A 94 -2.57 -3.60 -10.91
CA GLY A 94 -2.25 -4.55 -11.97
C GLY A 94 -1.83 -5.94 -11.47
N PHE A 95 -2.05 -6.26 -10.19
CA PHE A 95 -1.80 -7.59 -9.65
C PHE A 95 -3.07 -8.44 -9.83
N THR A 96 -3.09 -9.22 -10.90
CA THR A 96 -4.10 -10.24 -11.12
C THR A 96 -3.64 -11.56 -10.52
N CYS A 97 -4.55 -12.28 -9.89
CA CYS A 97 -4.30 -13.67 -9.49
C CYS A 97 -4.78 -14.56 -10.63
N GLU A 98 -3.88 -15.10 -11.44
CA GLU A 98 -4.16 -16.37 -12.10
C GLU A 98 -4.07 -17.43 -11.02
N ALA A 99 -5.21 -18.00 -10.62
CA ALA A 99 -5.22 -19.08 -9.65
C ALA A 99 -4.62 -20.34 -10.31
N LEU A 100 -3.29 -20.43 -10.36
CA LEU A 100 -2.61 -21.72 -10.44
C LEU A 100 -2.67 -22.37 -9.05
N PRO A 101 -2.84 -23.69 -8.95
CA PRO A 101 -2.85 -24.37 -7.67
C PRO A 101 -1.56 -24.03 -6.91
N ILE A 102 -1.71 -23.46 -5.71
CA ILE A 102 -0.59 -23.16 -4.83
C ILE A 102 0.03 -24.49 -4.41
N THR A 103 1.09 -24.92 -5.09
CA THR A 103 1.98 -25.97 -4.58
C THR A 103 2.69 -25.40 -3.36
N ARG A 104 2.13 -25.67 -2.18
CA ARG A 104 2.79 -25.39 -0.92
C ARG A 104 4.09 -26.21 -0.91
N PRO A 105 5.29 -25.60 -0.74
CA PRO A 105 6.47 -26.41 -0.47
C PRO A 105 6.17 -27.26 0.78
N PRO A 106 6.68 -28.51 0.84
CA PRO A 106 6.52 -29.33 2.04
C PRO A 106 7.00 -28.51 3.23
N GLN A 107 6.12 -28.34 4.23
CA GLN A 107 6.51 -27.68 5.46
C GLN A 107 7.65 -28.49 6.05
N VAL A 108 8.84 -27.89 6.14
CA VAL A 108 9.97 -28.51 6.81
C VAL A 108 9.59 -28.58 8.29
N ALA A 109 9.52 -29.81 8.82
CA ALA A 109 9.22 -30.13 10.21
C ALA A 109 10.37 -29.69 11.15
#